data_AF-A0A7W9Z2J1-F1
#
_entry.id   AF-A0A7W9Z2J1-F1
#
_cell.length_a   1.000
_cell.length_b   1.000
_cell.length_c   1.000
_cell.angle_alpha   90.00
_cell.angle_beta   90.00
_cell.angle_gamma   90.00
#
_symmetry.space_group_name_H-M   'P 1'
#
loop_
_entity.id
_entity.type
_entity.pdbx_description
1 polymer ?
#
loop_
_entity_poly.entity_id
_entity_poly.type
_entity_poly.pdbx_seq_one_letter_code
_entity_poly.pdbx_strand_id
1 'polypeptide(L)'
;MRFRLFAVAAVCALCAPGIVSARGYTVYGAGAASCGTWTTDRAHHLDADLLGWVAGFVTASGYYDVDGALKQEDTNALDAYVDAYCAAHPLDRVEIATQHLVDDLMDKPTQ
;
A
#
# COMPACT_ATOMS: atom_id res chain seq x y z
N MET A 1 -30.69 22.40 37.74
CA MET A 1 -30.60 22.37 36.26
C MET A 1 -29.21 22.71 35.70
N ARG A 2 -28.38 23.52 36.39
CA ARG A 2 -27.04 23.91 35.89
C ARG A 2 -26.00 22.77 35.81
N PHE A 3 -26.15 21.70 36.60
CA PHE A 3 -25.21 20.57 36.60
C PHE A 3 -25.37 19.59 35.42
N ARG A 4 -26.57 19.52 34.81
CA ARG A 4 -26.85 18.61 33.68
C ARG A 4 -26.23 19.10 32.37
N LEU A 5 -26.05 20.42 32.22
CA LEU A 5 -25.42 21.02 31.04
C LEU A 5 -23.91 20.73 30.97
N PHE A 6 -23.23 20.62 32.11
CA PHE A 6 -21.79 20.28 32.14
C PHE A 6 -21.51 18.81 31.81
N ALA A 7 -22.44 17.90 32.14
CA ALA A 7 -22.27 16.48 31.86
C ALA A 7 -22.37 16.15 30.36
N VAL A 8 -23.20 16.88 29.59
CA VAL A 8 -23.36 16.63 28.15
C VAL A 8 -22.16 17.13 27.34
N ALA A 9 -21.54 18.25 27.75
CA ALA A 9 -20.36 18.78 27.08
C ALA A 9 -19.12 17.86 27.21
N ALA A 10 -18.99 17.13 28.32
CA ALA A 10 -17.87 16.23 28.55
C ALA A 10 -17.93 14.95 27.67
N VAL A 11 -19.12 14.48 27.30
CA VAL A 11 -19.28 13.25 26.52
C VAL A 11 -18.96 13.46 25.03
N CYS A 12 -19.23 14.64 24.46
CA CYS A 12 -18.88 14.95 23.07
C CYS A 12 -17.36 15.05 22.82
N ALA A 13 -16.55 15.29 23.86
CA ALA A 13 -15.10 15.37 23.71
C ALA A 13 -14.43 14.01 23.49
N LEU A 14 -15.11 12.89 23.79
CA LEU A 14 -14.59 11.54 23.58
C LEU A 14 -14.79 10.99 22.16
N CYS A 15 -15.53 11.69 21.30
CA CYS A 15 -15.75 11.31 19.90
C CYS A 15 -14.88 12.12 18.93
N ALA A 16 -13.73 12.64 19.36
CA ALA A 16 -12.76 13.19 18.42
C ALA A 16 -12.22 12.02 17.58
N PRO A 17 -12.40 12.00 16.24
CA PRO A 17 -11.75 11.00 15.41
C PRO A 17 -10.24 11.14 15.66
N GLY A 18 -9.62 10.07 16.14
CA GLY A 18 -8.18 10.02 16.26
C GLY A 18 -7.58 10.31 14.90
N ILE A 19 -6.74 11.34 14.81
CA ILE A 19 -5.99 11.61 13.59
C ILE A 19 -5.03 10.44 13.43
N VAL A 20 -5.43 9.44 12.64
CA VAL A 20 -4.51 8.44 12.10
C VAL A 20 -3.62 9.21 11.13
N SER A 21 -2.44 9.59 11.61
CA SER A 21 -1.39 10.09 10.75
C SER A 21 -0.88 8.90 9.96
N ALA A 22 -1.33 8.75 8.70
CA ALA A 22 -0.66 7.85 7.77
C ALA A 22 0.82 8.25 7.78
N ARG A 23 1.73 7.30 8.06
CA ARG A 23 3.17 7.55 8.01
C ARG A 23 3.52 7.92 6.57
N GLY A 24 3.53 9.21 6.28
CA GLY A 24 3.85 9.72 4.96
C GLY A 24 5.32 9.48 4.68
N TYR A 25 5.62 8.65 3.69
CA TYR A 25 6.95 8.53 3.12
C TYR A 25 6.89 8.98 1.66
N THR A 26 8.02 9.48 1.16
CA THR A 26 8.12 9.88 -0.24
C THR A 26 8.52 8.68 -1.09
N VAL A 27 7.75 8.42 -2.14
CA VAL A 27 8.12 7.42 -3.14
C VAL A 27 8.93 8.05 -4.25
N TYR A 28 10.08 7.46 -4.52
CA TYR A 28 10.96 7.83 -5.62
C TYR A 28 10.98 6.72 -6.67
N GLY A 29 11.12 7.12 -7.95
CA GLY A 29 11.20 6.20 -9.08
C GLY A 29 9.83 5.75 -9.61
N ALA A 30 9.84 4.63 -10.35
CA ALA A 30 8.70 4.17 -11.14
C ALA A 30 7.46 3.81 -10.30
N GLY A 31 7.62 3.41 -9.03
CA GLY A 31 6.50 3.11 -8.13
C GLY A 31 5.59 4.30 -7.83
N ALA A 32 6.00 5.54 -8.15
CA ALA A 32 5.14 6.72 -8.02
C ALA A 32 4.11 6.85 -9.15
N ALA A 33 4.23 6.05 -10.24
CA ALA A 33 3.27 6.03 -11.33
C ALA A 33 1.91 5.47 -10.87
N SER A 34 0.84 5.79 -11.61
CA SER A 34 -0.47 5.20 -11.35
C SER A 34 -0.56 3.76 -11.87
N CYS A 35 -1.48 2.98 -11.32
CA CYS A 35 -1.87 1.68 -11.84
C CYS A 35 -2.49 1.76 -13.23
N GLY A 36 -3.10 2.90 -13.59
CA GLY A 36 -3.48 3.21 -14.97
C GLY A 36 -2.28 3.27 -15.92
N THR A 37 -1.15 3.84 -15.47
CA THR A 37 0.12 3.81 -16.21
C THR A 37 0.62 2.37 -16.34
N TRP A 38 0.66 1.59 -15.25
CA TRP A 38 1.06 0.17 -15.28
C TRP A 38 0.32 -0.63 -16.36
N THR A 39 -1.02 -0.54 -16.36
CA THR A 39 -1.87 -1.28 -17.30
C THR A 39 -1.75 -0.78 -18.75
N THR A 40 -1.50 0.52 -18.97
CA THR A 40 -1.33 1.10 -20.31
C THR A 40 0.06 0.80 -20.89
N ASP A 41 1.10 0.90 -20.06
CA ASP A 41 2.51 0.79 -20.45
C ASP A 41 2.92 -0.64 -20.83
N ARG A 42 2.20 -1.66 -20.35
CA ARG A 42 2.34 -3.04 -20.84
C ARG A 42 2.14 -3.19 -22.34
N ALA A 43 1.33 -2.33 -22.97
CA ALA A 43 1.17 -2.33 -24.42
C ALA A 43 2.45 -1.88 -25.16
N HIS A 44 3.42 -1.29 -24.44
CA HIS A 44 4.55 -0.57 -25.01
C HIS A 44 5.94 -1.01 -24.47
N HIS A 45 6.04 -2.11 -23.70
CA HIS A 45 7.31 -2.65 -23.17
C HIS A 45 8.07 -1.72 -22.20
N LEU A 46 7.34 -0.82 -21.52
CA LEU A 46 7.87 0.01 -20.42
C LEU A 46 7.76 -0.72 -19.05
N ASP A 47 7.49 -2.02 -19.07
CA ASP A 47 7.24 -2.86 -17.89
C ASP A 47 8.50 -3.09 -17.04
N ALA A 48 9.68 -3.14 -17.65
CA ALA A 48 10.92 -3.50 -16.97
C ALA A 48 11.29 -2.53 -15.82
N ASP A 49 11.07 -1.23 -15.98
CA ASP A 49 11.36 -0.23 -14.93
C ASP A 49 10.37 -0.32 -13.78
N LEU A 50 9.08 -0.53 -14.10
CA LEU A 50 8.02 -0.68 -13.12
C LEU A 50 8.15 -1.99 -12.34
N LEU A 51 8.30 -3.12 -13.03
CA LEU A 51 8.49 -4.42 -12.42
C LEU A 51 9.82 -4.48 -11.64
N GLY A 52 10.87 -3.83 -12.14
CA GLY A 52 12.13 -3.68 -11.41
C GLY A 52 11.95 -2.92 -10.10
N TRP A 53 11.13 -1.87 -10.10
CA TRP A 53 10.78 -1.13 -8.88
C TRP A 53 10.00 -2.02 -7.89
N VAL A 54 8.99 -2.76 -8.37
CA VAL A 54 8.22 -3.72 -7.55
C VAL A 54 9.14 -4.76 -6.91
N ALA A 55 9.99 -5.41 -7.70
CA ALA A 55 10.93 -6.42 -7.20
C ALA A 55 11.92 -5.83 -6.17
N GLY A 56 12.41 -4.61 -6.40
CA GLY A 56 13.25 -3.89 -5.46
C GLY A 56 12.55 -3.59 -4.13
N PHE A 57 11.29 -3.18 -4.17
CA PHE A 57 10.49 -2.93 -2.98
C PHE A 57 10.26 -4.21 -2.17
N VAL A 58 9.84 -5.31 -2.82
CA VAL A 58 9.65 -6.61 -2.15
C VAL A 58 10.96 -7.11 -1.53
N THR A 59 12.09 -6.94 -2.24
CA THR A 59 13.43 -7.26 -1.72
C THR A 59 13.75 -6.44 -0.45
N ALA A 60 13.48 -5.13 -0.48
CA ALA A 60 13.70 -4.27 0.68
C ALA A 60 12.81 -4.67 1.88
N SER A 61 11.54 -5.01 1.62
CA SER A 61 10.63 -5.53 2.64
C SER A 61 11.19 -6.80 3.29
N GLY A 62 11.71 -7.73 2.51
CA GLY A 62 12.36 -8.95 3.03
C GLY A 62 13.64 -8.65 3.82
N TYR A 63 14.43 -7.65 3.40
CA TYR A 63 15.63 -7.22 4.13
C TYR A 63 15.30 -6.65 5.51
N TYR A 64 14.18 -5.92 5.64
CA TYR A 64 13.71 -5.36 6.91
C TYR A 64 12.77 -6.28 7.70
N ASP A 65 12.40 -7.42 7.13
CA ASP A 65 11.57 -8.42 7.79
C ASP A 65 12.40 -9.26 8.77
N VAL A 66 12.45 -8.80 10.02
CA VAL A 66 13.21 -9.45 11.10
C VAL A 66 12.67 -10.83 11.49
N ASP A 67 11.39 -11.09 11.21
CA ASP A 67 10.71 -12.32 11.61
C ASP A 67 10.73 -13.39 10.50
N GLY A 68 11.16 -13.02 9.28
CA GLY A 68 11.20 -13.92 8.12
C GLY A 68 9.81 -14.40 7.68
N ALA A 69 8.78 -13.58 7.91
CA ALA A 69 7.40 -13.85 7.54
C ALA A 69 7.14 -13.69 6.02
N LEU A 70 7.97 -12.92 5.30
CA LEU A 70 7.80 -12.67 3.88
C LEU A 70 8.05 -13.95 3.08
N LYS A 71 6.99 -14.46 2.44
CA LYS A 71 7.06 -15.61 1.54
C LYS A 71 7.88 -15.29 0.30
N GLN A 72 8.67 -16.27 -0.14
CA GLN A 72 9.40 -16.18 -1.39
C GLN A 72 8.47 -16.48 -2.57
N GLU A 73 8.50 -15.61 -3.58
CA GLU A 73 7.78 -15.78 -4.84
C GLU A 73 8.69 -15.39 -6.01
N ASP A 74 8.37 -15.89 -7.20
CA ASP A 74 9.07 -15.48 -8.42
C ASP A 74 8.53 -14.15 -8.98
N THR A 75 9.33 -13.51 -9.83
CA THR A 75 8.97 -12.20 -10.41
C THR A 75 7.70 -12.23 -11.26
N ASN A 76 7.33 -13.38 -11.85
CA ASN A 76 6.09 -13.49 -12.62
C ASN A 76 4.88 -13.49 -11.69
N ALA A 77 4.98 -14.09 -10.51
CA ALA A 77 3.95 -14.03 -9.48
C ALA A 77 3.76 -12.60 -8.95
N LEU A 78 4.85 -11.87 -8.69
CA LEU A 78 4.78 -10.45 -8.31
C LEU A 78 4.10 -9.62 -9.42
N ASP A 79 4.49 -9.84 -10.67
CA ASP A 79 3.94 -9.16 -11.83
C ASP A 79 2.43 -9.41 -12.00
N ALA A 80 2.01 -10.68 -11.92
CA ALA A 80 0.62 -11.08 -12.04
C ALA A 80 -0.26 -10.51 -10.93
N TYR A 81 0.27 -10.45 -9.70
CA TYR A 81 -0.44 -9.83 -8.58
C TYR A 81 -0.68 -8.34 -8.83
N VAL A 82 0.39 -7.60 -9.17
CA VAL A 82 0.29 -6.16 -9.43
C VAL A 82 -0.59 -5.89 -10.65
N ASP A 83 -0.59 -6.77 -11.66
CA ASP A 83 -1.54 -6.70 -12.78
C ASP A 83 -2.99 -6.71 -12.33
N ALA A 84 -3.35 -7.72 -11.53
CA ALA A 84 -4.71 -7.91 -11.05
C ALA A 84 -5.15 -6.74 -10.16
N TYR A 85 -4.27 -6.29 -9.25
CA TYR A 85 -4.53 -5.13 -8.41
C TYR A 85 -4.73 -3.88 -9.26
N CYS A 86 -3.78 -3.57 -10.15
CA CYS A 86 -3.83 -2.33 -10.93
C CYS A 86 -4.98 -2.29 -11.93
N ALA A 87 -5.43 -3.43 -12.46
CA ALA A 87 -6.63 -3.50 -13.29
C ALA A 87 -7.90 -3.13 -12.50
N ALA A 88 -7.98 -3.52 -11.22
CA ALA A 88 -9.11 -3.19 -10.35
C ALA A 88 -9.02 -1.77 -9.75
N HIS A 89 -7.82 -1.23 -9.59
CA HIS A 89 -7.53 0.02 -8.89
C HIS A 89 -6.72 1.02 -9.74
N PRO A 90 -7.22 1.48 -10.89
CA PRO A 90 -6.42 2.25 -11.85
C PRO A 90 -5.96 3.64 -11.35
N LEU A 91 -6.61 4.18 -10.32
CA LEU A 91 -6.26 5.47 -9.72
C LEU A 91 -5.23 5.36 -8.59
N ASP A 92 -5.02 4.16 -8.08
CA ASP A 92 -3.97 3.93 -7.10
C ASP A 92 -2.62 4.05 -7.76
N ARG A 93 -1.59 4.22 -6.94
CA ARG A 93 -0.21 4.20 -7.39
C ARG A 93 0.37 2.79 -7.26
N VAL A 94 1.41 2.52 -8.05
CA VAL A 94 2.05 1.19 -8.08
C VAL A 94 2.67 0.81 -6.74
N GLU A 95 3.12 1.77 -5.92
CA GLU A 95 3.55 1.47 -4.56
C GLU A 95 2.43 0.91 -3.68
N ILE A 96 1.18 1.38 -3.85
CA ILE A 96 0.04 0.89 -3.06
C ILE A 96 -0.21 -0.57 -3.41
N ALA A 97 -0.27 -0.88 -4.72
CA ALA A 97 -0.38 -2.27 -5.20
C ALA A 97 0.73 -3.16 -4.62
N THR A 98 1.97 -2.63 -4.57
CA THR A 98 3.13 -3.36 -4.05
C THR A 98 3.08 -3.52 -2.51
N GLN A 99 2.52 -2.55 -1.79
CA GLN A 99 2.27 -2.70 -0.34
C GLN A 99 1.26 -3.82 -0.06
N HIS A 100 0.15 -3.86 -0.79
CA HIS A 100 -0.83 -4.94 -0.67
C HIS A 100 -0.21 -6.30 -1.01
N LEU A 101 0.63 -6.38 -2.04
CA LEU A 101 1.42 -7.57 -2.34
C LEU A 101 2.29 -8.00 -1.16
N VAL A 102 3.04 -7.09 -0.56
CA VAL A 102 3.90 -7.39 0.60
C VAL A 102 3.06 -7.83 1.80
N ASP A 103 1.93 -7.18 2.06
CA ASP A 103 1.04 -7.56 3.15
C ASP A 103 0.49 -8.98 2.95
N ASP A 104 0.06 -9.33 1.74
CA ASP A 104 -0.40 -10.69 1.39
C ASP A 104 0.72 -11.73 1.53
N LEU A 105 1.94 -11.40 1.08
CA LEU A 105 3.11 -12.28 1.23
C LEU A 105 3.53 -12.47 2.69
N MET A 106 3.16 -11.54 3.59
CA MET A 106 3.41 -11.61 5.02
C MET A 106 2.18 -12.13 5.82
N ASP A 107 1.10 -12.56 5.15
CA ASP A 107 -0.18 -12.92 5.77
C ASP A 107 -0.76 -11.81 6.69
N LYS A 108 -0.48 -10.55 6.39
CA LYS A 108 -1.01 -9.41 7.12
C LYS A 108 -2.44 -9.09 6.66
N PRO A 109 -3.32 -8.62 7.55
CA PRO A 109 -4.59 -8.06 7.14
C PRO A 109 -4.35 -6.85 6.24
N THR A 110 -4.85 -6.89 5.01
CA THR A 110 -4.86 -5.74 4.10
C THR A 110 -5.60 -4.57 4.77
N GLN A 111 -4.98 -3.39 4.85
CA GLN A 111 -5.56 -2.17 5.42
C GLN A 111 -6.56 -1.48 4.47
#